data_AF-A0A932ZPN5-F1
#
_entry.id   AF-A0A932ZPN5-F1
#
_cell.length_a   1.000
_cell.length_b   1.000
_cell.length_c   1.000
_cell.angle_alpha   90.00
_cell.angle_beta   90.00
_cell.angle_gamma   90.00
#
_symmetry.space_group_name_H-M   'P 1'
#
loop_
_entity.id
_entity.type
_entity.pdbx_description
1 polymer ?
#
loop_
_entity_poly.entity_id
_entity_poly.type
_entity_poly.pdbx_seq_one_letter_code
_entity_poly.pdbx_strand_id
1 'polypeptide(L)'
;MNPEALAWTVGLAVVSAAAGLAVWKLRGRLPLGLASGGGSDQAQLFGELCRAHDLSGEDAGWMERSARLSGVGTPSELFVSPQAWDRVRAALPRAEGARIDALYERLFL
;
A
#
# COMPACT_ATOMS: atom_id res chain seq x y z
N MET A 1 -27.58 -3.70 -34.05
CA MET A 1 -26.90 -3.97 -32.75
C MET A 1 -25.69 -4.84 -33.06
N ASN A 2 -24.49 -4.36 -32.73
CA ASN A 2 -23.24 -4.90 -33.28
C ASN A 2 -22.69 -6.02 -32.36
N PRO A 3 -22.53 -7.27 -32.84
CA PRO A 3 -22.15 -8.41 -31.99
C PRO A 3 -20.74 -8.30 -31.39
N GLU A 4 -19.85 -7.51 -31.98
CA GLU A 4 -18.51 -7.26 -31.43
C GLU A 4 -18.55 -6.50 -30.10
N ALA A 5 -19.49 -5.57 -29.91
CA ALA A 5 -19.58 -4.77 -28.68
C ALA A 5 -19.94 -5.61 -27.44
N LEU A 6 -20.68 -6.71 -27.63
CA LEU A 6 -21.07 -7.64 -26.57
C LEU A 6 -19.89 -8.51 -26.12
N ALA A 7 -18.97 -8.87 -27.02
CA ALA A 7 -17.80 -9.67 -26.69
C ALA A 7 -16.85 -8.93 -25.74
N TRP A 8 -16.66 -7.61 -25.95
CA TRP A 8 -15.82 -6.77 -25.08
C TRP A 8 -16.41 -6.59 -23.69
N THR A 9 -17.74 -6.48 -23.55
CA THR A 9 -18.40 -6.31 -22.25
C THR A 9 -18.38 -7.60 -21.43
N VAL A 10 -18.59 -8.75 -22.07
CA VAL A 10 -18.51 -10.06 -21.39
C VAL A 10 -17.07 -10.38 -20.99
N GLY A 11 -16.08 -10.08 -21.86
CA GLY A 11 -14.66 -10.23 -21.53
C GLY A 11 -14.25 -9.43 -20.30
N LEU A 12 -14.68 -8.17 -20.18
CA LEU A 12 -14.37 -7.31 -19.03
C LEU A 12 -15.00 -7.81 -17.72
N ALA A 13 -16.22 -8.34 -17.80
CA ALA A 13 -16.93 -8.89 -16.64
C ALA A 13 -16.30 -10.19 -16.12
N VAL A 14 -15.83 -11.08 -17.01
CA VAL A 14 -15.16 -12.33 -16.64
C VAL A 14 -13.79 -12.07 -15.99
N VAL A 15 -13.03 -11.09 -16.49
CA VAL A 15 -11.75 -10.69 -15.87
C VAL A 15 -11.97 -10.10 -14.47
N SER A 16 -13.05 -9.34 -14.27
CA SER A 16 -13.40 -8.77 -12.97
C SER A 16 -13.85 -9.83 -11.96
N ALA A 17 -14.60 -10.85 -12.40
CA ALA A 17 -15.02 -11.96 -11.56
C ALA A 17 -13.84 -12.87 -11.16
N ALA A 18 -12.88 -13.10 -12.05
CA ALA A 18 -11.69 -13.87 -11.76
C ALA A 18 -10.75 -13.17 -10.77
N ALA A 19 -10.59 -11.84 -10.90
CA ALA A 19 -9.85 -11.03 -9.93
C ALA A 19 -10.52 -11.03 -8.55
N GLY A 20 -11.85 -10.91 -8.50
CA GLY A 20 -12.61 -11.00 -7.25
C GLY A 20 -12.49 -12.35 -6.54
N LEU A 21 -12.47 -13.45 -7.30
CA LEU A 21 -12.33 -14.81 -6.75
C LEU A 21 -10.90 -15.10 -6.26
N ALA A 22 -9.88 -14.55 -6.93
CA ALA A 22 -8.49 -14.65 -6.49
C ALA A 22 -8.27 -13.91 -5.16
N VAL A 23 -8.86 -12.72 -5.00
CA VAL A 23 -8.83 -11.95 -3.73
C VAL A 23 -9.59 -12.70 -2.62
N TRP A 24 -10.74 -13.32 -2.93
CA TRP A 24 -11.50 -14.09 -1.95
C TRP A 24 -10.76 -15.35 -1.49
N LYS A 25 -10.07 -16.05 -2.40
CA LYS A 25 -9.22 -17.20 -2.04
C LYS A 25 -7.96 -16.82 -1.29
N LEU A 26 -7.37 -15.63 -1.52
CA LEU A 26 -6.29 -15.12 -0.67
C LEU A 26 -6.79 -14.80 0.75
N ARG A 27 -7.99 -14.24 0.89
CA ARG A 27 -8.62 -13.98 2.21
C ARG A 27 -8.97 -15.26 2.99
N GLY A 28 -9.22 -16.38 2.31
CA GLY A 28 -9.55 -17.66 2.97
C GLY A 28 -8.35 -18.43 3.54
N ARG A 29 -7.11 -17.98 3.29
CA ARG A 29 -5.87 -18.59 3.80
C ARG A 29 -5.04 -17.69 4.71
N LEU A 30 -5.51 -16.47 4.98
CA LEU A 30 -5.03 -15.70 6.11
C LEU A 30 -5.79 -16.19 7.35
N PRO A 31 -5.10 -16.59 8.44
CA PRO A 31 -5.77 -17.04 9.64
C PRO A 31 -6.74 -15.95 10.10
N LEU A 32 -8.04 -16.28 10.15
CA LEU A 32 -9.12 -15.45 10.65
C LEU A 32 -9.05 -15.28 12.18
N GLY A 33 -7.86 -14.97 12.69
CA GLY A 33 -7.58 -14.58 14.07
C GLY A 33 -7.38 -13.08 14.24
N LEU A 34 -7.74 -12.25 13.26
CA LEU A 34 -7.51 -10.79 13.25
C LEU A 34 -8.81 -9.99 13.35
N ALA A 35 -9.72 -10.44 14.22
CA ALA A 35 -10.92 -9.70 14.59
C ALA A 35 -10.85 -9.34 16.07
N SER A 36 -10.06 -8.30 16.41
CA SER A 36 -10.17 -7.42 17.61
C SER A 36 -8.85 -6.77 18.09
N GLY A 37 -7.76 -6.78 17.31
CA GLY A 37 -6.46 -6.15 17.65
C GLY A 37 -6.11 -4.92 16.79
N GLY A 38 -7.00 -3.93 16.71
CA GLY A 38 -6.97 -2.87 15.67
C GLY A 38 -5.79 -1.88 15.62
N GLY A 39 -4.66 -2.15 16.28
CA GLY A 39 -3.45 -1.30 16.21
C GLY A 39 -2.13 -2.08 16.29
N SER A 40 -2.10 -3.22 16.97
CA SER A 40 -0.90 -4.05 17.11
C SER A 40 -0.46 -4.65 15.78
N ASP A 41 -1.41 -5.09 14.95
CA ASP A 41 -1.11 -5.91 13.78
C ASP A 41 -0.55 -5.07 12.62
N GLN A 42 -1.02 -3.82 12.51
CA GLN A 42 -0.50 -2.84 11.55
C GLN A 42 0.88 -2.33 11.96
N ALA A 43 1.11 -2.11 13.26
CA ALA A 43 2.43 -1.72 13.78
C ALA A 43 3.45 -2.85 13.61
N GLN A 44 3.04 -4.09 13.83
CA GLN A 44 3.87 -5.27 13.61
C GLN A 44 4.22 -5.42 12.12
N LEU A 45 3.23 -5.34 11.23
CA LEU A 45 3.44 -5.41 9.78
C LEU A 45 4.41 -4.32 9.30
N PHE A 46 4.20 -3.07 9.74
CA PHE A 46 5.09 -1.97 9.42
C PHE A 46 6.53 -2.23 9.90
N GLY A 47 6.69 -2.72 11.14
CA GLY A 47 8.00 -3.08 11.68
C GLY A 47 8.69 -4.21 10.91
N GLU A 48 7.94 -5.19 10.41
CA GLU A 48 8.46 -6.26 9.55
C GLU A 48 8.91 -5.71 8.18
N LEU A 49 8.12 -4.83 7.56
CA LEU A 49 8.47 -4.16 6.30
C LEU A 49 9.72 -3.30 6.45
N CYS A 50 9.83 -2.50 7.52
CA CYS A 50 11.04 -1.72 7.77
C CYS A 50 12.29 -2.60 7.90
N ARG A 51 12.19 -3.76 8.56
CA ARG A 51 13.33 -4.71 8.64
C ARG A 51 13.64 -5.35 7.29
N ALA A 52 12.63 -5.72 6.51
CA ALA A 52 12.82 -6.31 5.20
C ALA A 52 13.54 -5.38 4.21
N HIS A 53 13.32 -4.07 4.34
CA HIS A 53 13.99 -3.04 3.54
C HIS A 53 15.20 -2.40 4.23
N ASP A 54 15.67 -2.98 5.34
CA ASP A 54 16.81 -2.51 6.13
C ASP A 54 16.74 -0.99 6.40
N LEU A 55 15.56 -0.52 6.81
CA LEU A 55 15.32 0.87 7.14
C LEU A 55 15.79 1.16 8.56
N SER A 56 16.43 2.31 8.73
CA SER A 56 16.83 2.78 10.05
C SER A 56 15.59 3.09 10.91
N GLY A 57 15.75 3.03 12.24
CA GLY A 57 14.68 3.43 13.16
C GLY A 57 14.28 4.90 12.98
N GLU A 58 15.20 5.75 12.51
CA GLU A 58 14.91 7.14 12.18
C GLU A 58 14.00 7.25 10.96
N ASP A 59 14.28 6.49 9.89
CA ASP A 59 13.47 6.46 8.68
C ASP A 59 12.09 5.85 8.93
N ALA A 60 12.02 4.75 9.69
CA ALA A 60 10.75 4.16 10.09
C ALA A 60 9.88 5.17 10.87
N GLY A 61 10.47 5.86 11.86
CA GLY A 61 9.76 6.88 12.62
C GLY A 61 9.38 8.09 11.76
N TRP A 62 10.21 8.47 10.79
CA TRP A 62 9.89 9.53 9.84
C TRP A 62 8.74 9.13 8.91
N MET A 63 8.73 7.90 8.38
CA MET A 63 7.66 7.38 7.51
C MET A 63 6.32 7.33 8.25
N GLU A 64 6.31 6.88 9.51
CA GLU A 64 5.09 6.85 10.32
C GLU A 64 4.50 8.26 10.53
N ARG A 65 5.35 9.23 10.90
CA ARG A 65 4.93 10.63 11.08
C ARG A 65 4.42 11.23 9.77
N SER A 66 5.15 10.98 8.67
CA SER A 66 4.83 11.50 7.35
C SER A 66 3.51 10.96 6.82
N ALA A 67 3.25 9.65 7.01
CA ALA A 67 1.97 9.04 6.65
C ALA A 67 0.81 9.71 7.40
N ARG A 68 0.96 9.93 8.72
CA ARG A 68 -0.04 10.61 9.55
C ARG A 68 -0.32 12.04 9.10
N LEU A 69 0.73 12.81 8.78
CA LEU A 69 0.60 14.21 8.36
C LEU A 69 -0.01 14.36 6.96
N SER A 70 0.22 13.39 6.09
CA SER A 70 -0.24 13.41 4.69
C SER A 70 -1.60 12.75 4.47
N GLY A 71 -2.23 12.24 5.54
CA GLY A 71 -3.51 11.52 5.45
C GLY A 71 -3.39 10.17 4.74
N VAL A 72 -2.20 9.57 4.70
CA VAL A 72 -2.02 8.17 4.31
C VAL A 72 -2.52 7.31 5.46
N GLY A 73 -3.48 6.42 5.19
CA GLY A 73 -4.26 5.73 6.22
C GLY A 73 -3.39 4.88 7.14
N THR A 74 -2.47 4.11 6.55
CA THR A 74 -1.48 3.32 7.28
C THR A 74 -0.06 3.55 6.74
N PRO A 75 0.99 3.63 7.58
CA PRO A 75 2.37 3.79 7.13
C PRO A 75 2.84 2.70 6.16
N SER A 76 2.29 1.48 6.30
CA SER A 76 2.55 0.35 5.42
C SER A 76 2.15 0.60 3.97
N GLU A 77 1.21 1.53 3.69
CA GLU A 77 0.85 1.91 2.32
C GLU A 77 2.03 2.49 1.53
N LEU A 78 3.01 3.10 2.21
CA LEU A 78 4.21 3.66 1.57
C LEU A 78 5.09 2.58 0.92
N PHE A 79 4.98 1.31 1.31
CA PHE A 79 5.75 0.22 0.70
C PHE A 79 5.13 -0.34 -0.57
N VAL A 80 3.83 -0.05 -0.81
CA VAL A 80 3.07 -0.73 -1.87
C VAL A 80 2.41 0.23 -2.86
N SER A 81 2.33 1.53 -2.52
CA SER A 81 1.60 2.52 -3.31
C SER A 81 2.44 3.75 -3.61
N PRO A 82 2.81 3.99 -4.89
CA PRO A 82 3.39 5.25 -5.33
C PRO A 82 2.48 6.46 -5.03
N GLN A 83 1.15 6.28 -5.09
CA GLN A 83 0.19 7.36 -4.81
C GLN A 83 0.24 7.82 -3.34
N ALA A 84 0.64 6.95 -2.41
CA ALA A 84 0.84 7.35 -1.03
C ALA A 84 2.03 8.32 -0.91
N TRP A 85 3.08 8.12 -1.71
CA TRP A 85 4.23 9.03 -1.78
C TRP A 85 3.88 10.38 -2.42
N ASP A 86 2.98 10.42 -3.40
CA ASP A 86 2.50 11.68 -3.96
C ASP A 86 1.80 12.55 -2.90
N ARG A 87 1.02 11.93 -2.00
CA ARG A 87 0.39 12.64 -0.87
C ARG A 87 1.44 13.14 0.13
N VAL A 88 2.46 12.34 0.43
CA VAL A 88 3.58 12.76 1.29
C VAL A 88 4.32 13.95 0.68
N ARG A 89 4.61 13.92 -0.63
CA ARG A 89 5.25 15.04 -1.36
C ARG A 89 4.39 16.30 -1.34
N ALA A 90 3.06 16.16 -1.44
CA ALA A 90 2.14 17.30 -1.43
C ALA A 90 1.98 17.92 -0.03
N ALA A 91 2.08 17.10 1.03
CA ALA A 91 1.83 17.54 2.40
C ALA A 91 3.07 18.06 3.13
N LEU A 92 4.28 17.60 2.77
CA LEU A 92 5.50 17.94 3.49
C LEU A 92 6.27 19.13 2.86
N PRO A 93 7.07 19.85 3.67
CA PRO A 93 7.92 20.91 3.17
C PRO A 93 8.92 20.41 2.12
N ARG A 94 9.28 21.27 1.16
CA ARG A 94 10.29 20.95 0.12
C ARG A 94 11.66 20.54 0.69
N ALA A 95 12.00 20.96 1.91
CA ALA A 95 13.23 20.54 2.59
C ALA A 95 13.31 19.02 2.82
N GLU A 96 12.17 18.33 2.88
CA GLU A 96 12.09 16.87 3.03
C GLU A 96 12.19 16.12 1.69
N GLY A 97 12.28 16.84 0.55
CA GLY A 97 12.25 16.25 -0.79
C GLY A 97 13.35 15.22 -1.02
N ALA A 98 14.58 15.52 -0.62
CA ALA A 98 15.71 14.60 -0.77
C ALA A 98 15.51 13.29 0.02
N ARG A 99 14.89 13.38 1.21
CA ARG A 99 14.59 12.19 2.03
C ARG A 99 13.46 11.36 1.41
N ILE A 100 12.43 12.02 0.89
CA ILE A 100 11.35 11.36 0.15
C ILE A 100 11.90 10.61 -1.06
N ASP A 101 12.75 11.25 -1.86
CA ASP A 101 13.33 10.64 -3.05
C ASP A 101 14.19 9.42 -2.69
N ALA A 102 15.08 9.54 -1.71
CA ALA A 102 15.96 8.45 -1.28
C ALA A 102 15.17 7.23 -0.76
N LEU A 103 14.12 7.46 0.02
CA LEU A 103 13.28 6.37 0.54
C LEU A 103 12.43 5.76 -0.58
N TYR A 104 11.89 6.57 -1.49
CA TYR A 104 11.13 6.06 -2.63
C TYR A 104 12.00 5.19 -3.54
N GLU A 105 13.21 5.65 -3.87
CA GLU A 105 14.18 4.89 -4.66
C GLU A 105 14.46 3.54 -4.00
N ARG A 106 14.78 3.53 -2.70
CA ARG A 106 15.08 2.30 -1.96
C ARG A 106 13.93 1.29 -1.90
N LEU A 107 12.68 1.75 -1.96
CA LEU A 107 11.52 0.87 -1.83
C LEU A 107 11.01 0.33 -3.17
N PHE A 108 11.24 1.05 -4.27
CA PHE A 108 10.63 0.74 -5.57
C PHE A 108 11.61 0.51 -6.72
N LEU A 109 12.90 0.79 -6.54
CA LEU A 109 13.96 0.61 -7.54
C LEU A 109 15.10 -0.26 -7.01
#